data_AF-A0A8T1R3Q1-F1
#
_entry.id   AF-A0A8T1R3Q1-F1
#
_cell.length_a   1.000
_cell.length_b   1.000
_cell.length_c   1.000
_cell.angle_alpha   90.00
_cell.angle_beta   90.00
_cell.angle_gamma   90.00
#
_symmetry.space_group_name_H-M   'P 1'
#
loop_
_entity.id
_entity.type
_entity.pdbx_description
1 polymer ?
#
loop_
_entity_poly.entity_id
_entity_poly.type
_entity_poly.pdbx_seq_one_letter_code
_entity_poly.pdbx_strand_id
1 'polypeptide(L)'
;MSTSLSSLTFSFSSLSFSSHISHKPNSLSFHRPRSLSLSHLSAPPSLVFLASAAPPAELETMDLKKYVKSRLPGGFAAQTIIGTGRRKCAIARVVLQEGTGKVIINYRDAKEYLQGNPLWLQYVKVPLVTLGYESSYDVFVKAHGGGLSGQAQAISLGIARALLRVSEDHRRPLRKEGLLTRDSRIVERKKVGLKKARKAPQFSKR
;
A
#
# COMPACT_ATOMS: atom_id res chain seq x y z
N MET A 1 -62.18 -31.31 -35.97
CA MET A 1 -60.90 -31.96 -36.33
C MET A 1 -59.89 -31.57 -35.25
N SER A 2 -59.67 -32.32 -34.15
CA SER A 2 -58.95 -33.62 -34.03
C SER A 2 -57.49 -33.48 -34.48
N THR A 3 -56.41 -33.81 -33.75
CA THR A 3 -56.15 -34.64 -32.54
C THR A 3 -54.78 -34.21 -31.95
N SER A 4 -54.62 -33.87 -30.66
CA SER A 4 -54.21 -34.69 -29.49
C SER A 4 -52.80 -35.30 -29.45
N LEU A 5 -52.18 -35.25 -28.24
CA LEU A 5 -50.95 -35.95 -27.73
C LEU A 5 -49.58 -35.29 -28.04
N SER A 6 -48.54 -35.34 -27.17
CA SER A 6 -48.43 -35.68 -25.72
C SER A 6 -47.01 -35.42 -25.15
N SER A 7 -46.91 -35.19 -23.82
CA SER A 7 -45.72 -35.38 -22.91
C SER A 7 -44.43 -34.55 -23.20
N LEU A 8 -43.52 -34.22 -22.26
CA LEU A 8 -43.19 -34.78 -20.93
C LEU A 8 -42.92 -33.67 -19.89
N THR A 9 -43.43 -33.85 -18.66
CA THR A 9 -42.99 -33.12 -17.45
C THR A 9 -41.95 -33.94 -16.70
N PHE A 10 -40.85 -33.32 -16.25
CA PHE A 10 -39.92 -33.97 -15.31
C PHE A 10 -39.99 -33.35 -13.92
N SER A 11 -40.26 -34.19 -12.92
CA SER A 11 -40.23 -33.88 -11.50
C SER A 11 -39.09 -34.68 -10.86
N PHE A 12 -38.25 -34.00 -10.07
CA PHE A 12 -37.37 -34.60 -9.08
C PHE A 12 -37.46 -33.72 -7.83
N SER A 13 -38.24 -34.13 -6.83
CA SER A 13 -37.80 -35.03 -5.76
C SER A 13 -36.74 -34.38 -4.84
N SER A 14 -37.25 -33.56 -3.93
CA SER A 14 -37.06 -33.68 -2.48
C SER A 14 -35.83 -34.46 -1.99
N LEU A 15 -34.79 -33.74 -1.59
CA LEU A 15 -33.73 -34.28 -0.72
C LEU A 15 -34.09 -34.03 0.76
N SER A 16 -34.35 -35.11 1.49
CA SER A 16 -34.63 -35.10 2.93
C SER A 16 -33.38 -34.81 3.75
N PHE A 17 -33.37 -33.71 4.52
CA PHE A 17 -32.29 -33.37 5.43
C PHE A 17 -32.38 -34.22 6.71
N SER A 18 -31.68 -35.36 6.74
CA SER A 18 -31.65 -36.23 7.92
C SER A 18 -30.72 -35.66 9.00
N SER A 19 -31.29 -35.41 10.17
CA SER A 19 -30.58 -34.91 11.34
C SER A 19 -29.83 -36.03 12.06
N HIS A 20 -28.50 -35.95 12.14
CA HIS A 20 -27.73 -36.72 13.11
C HIS A 20 -26.93 -35.81 14.04
N ILE A 21 -27.51 -35.52 15.20
CA ILE A 21 -26.80 -34.94 16.34
C ILE A 21 -25.90 -36.04 16.93
N SER A 22 -24.63 -35.70 17.22
CA SER A 22 -23.73 -36.52 18.00
C SER A 22 -23.12 -35.68 19.12
N HIS A 23 -23.53 -35.95 20.36
CA HIS A 23 -22.96 -35.34 21.56
C HIS A 23 -21.88 -36.25 22.14
N LYS A 24 -20.60 -35.83 22.14
CA LYS A 24 -19.62 -36.20 23.17
C LYS A 24 -18.60 -35.06 23.39
N PRO A 25 -18.40 -34.57 24.62
CA PRO A 25 -17.35 -33.61 24.94
C PRO A 25 -16.05 -34.34 25.31
N ASN A 26 -14.95 -34.05 24.60
CA ASN A 26 -13.61 -34.43 25.07
C ASN A 26 -12.98 -33.26 25.83
N SER A 27 -12.91 -33.38 27.14
CA SER A 27 -12.19 -32.47 28.03
C SER A 27 -10.68 -32.66 27.91
N LEU A 28 -10.01 -31.79 27.15
CA LEU A 28 -8.55 -31.74 27.11
C LEU A 28 -8.00 -31.03 28.35
N SER A 29 -7.55 -31.80 29.33
CA SER A 29 -6.85 -31.32 30.52
C SER A 29 -5.40 -30.93 30.20
N PHE A 30 -5.14 -29.64 30.06
CA PHE A 30 -3.76 -29.13 29.98
C PHE A 30 -3.07 -29.22 31.35
N HIS A 31 -2.23 -30.24 31.53
CA HIS A 31 -1.30 -30.29 32.65
C HIS A 31 -0.24 -29.18 32.52
N ARG A 32 -0.19 -28.33 33.54
CA ARG A 32 0.77 -27.21 33.66
C ARG A 32 2.18 -27.77 33.88
N PRO A 33 3.17 -27.49 33.02
CA PRO A 33 4.53 -27.97 33.25
C PRO A 33 5.15 -27.29 34.48
N ARG A 34 5.93 -28.05 35.25
CA ARG A 34 6.68 -27.56 36.40
C ARG A 34 7.71 -26.51 35.96
N SER A 35 7.88 -25.46 36.77
CA SER A 35 8.98 -24.51 36.62
C SER A 35 10.31 -25.20 36.92
N LEU A 36 11.13 -25.40 35.89
CA LEU A 36 12.53 -25.80 36.07
C LEU A 36 13.35 -24.58 36.50
N SER A 37 14.00 -24.69 37.65
CA SER A 37 14.93 -23.69 38.17
C SER A 37 16.22 -23.70 37.35
N LEU A 38 16.55 -22.59 36.70
CA LEU A 38 17.83 -22.44 36.00
C LEU A 38 18.93 -22.14 37.03
N SER A 39 19.89 -23.05 37.19
CA SER A 39 21.12 -22.83 37.95
C SER A 39 22.31 -22.67 37.01
N HIS A 40 23.30 -21.92 37.48
CA HIS A 40 24.59 -21.60 36.82
C HIS A 40 24.55 -20.76 35.54
N LEU A 41 24.83 -19.46 35.72
CA LEU A 41 25.52 -18.66 34.72
C LEU A 41 26.96 -19.18 34.59
N SER A 42 27.40 -19.44 33.36
CA SER A 42 28.81 -19.38 32.95
C SER A 42 28.89 -18.43 31.77
N ALA A 43 29.86 -17.51 31.79
CA ALA A 43 29.97 -16.48 30.77
C ALA A 43 30.40 -17.08 29.42
N PRO A 44 29.77 -16.72 28.29
CA PRO A 44 30.28 -17.10 26.98
C PRO A 44 31.59 -16.34 26.68
N PRO A 45 32.58 -16.98 26.02
CA PRO A 45 33.81 -16.30 25.63
C PRO A 45 33.52 -15.19 24.62
N SER A 46 34.33 -14.14 24.67
CA SER A 46 34.23 -12.96 23.79
C SER A 46 34.48 -13.35 22.32
N LEU A 47 33.41 -13.57 21.57
CA LEU A 47 33.48 -13.69 20.11
C LEU A 47 33.82 -12.32 19.52
N VAL A 48 35.08 -12.17 19.11
CA VAL A 48 35.53 -11.07 18.27
C VAL A 48 34.80 -11.16 16.94
N PHE A 49 33.79 -10.32 16.75
CA PHE A 49 33.07 -10.24 15.49
C PHE A 49 33.98 -9.57 14.45
N LEU A 50 34.58 -10.36 13.56
CA LEU A 50 35.33 -9.81 12.42
C LEU A 50 34.38 -8.92 11.60
N ALA A 51 34.85 -7.71 11.29
CA ALA A 51 34.15 -6.80 10.42
C ALA A 51 33.96 -7.44 9.03
N SER A 52 32.71 -7.75 8.69
CA SER A 52 32.31 -8.25 7.38
C SER A 52 31.50 -7.19 6.64
N ALA A 53 31.72 -7.14 5.32
CA ALA A 53 31.28 -6.13 4.35
C ALA A 53 29.90 -5.48 4.59
N ALA A 54 29.80 -4.19 4.24
CA ALA A 54 28.55 -3.44 4.19
C ALA A 54 27.47 -4.17 3.36
N PRO A 55 26.18 -4.08 3.74
CA PRO A 55 25.12 -4.84 3.08
C PRO A 55 24.92 -4.37 1.62
N PRO A 56 24.61 -5.28 0.68
CA PRO A 56 24.54 -4.96 -0.75
C PRO A 56 23.57 -3.81 -1.11
N ALA A 57 22.54 -3.61 -0.30
CA ALA A 57 21.57 -2.51 -0.45
C ALA A 57 22.21 -1.10 -0.38
N GLU A 58 23.36 -0.92 0.28
CA GLU A 58 24.04 0.38 0.32
C GLU A 58 24.65 0.75 -1.04
N LEU A 59 25.17 -0.22 -1.79
CA LEU A 59 25.71 0.01 -3.14
C LEU A 59 24.59 0.38 -4.11
N GLU A 60 23.50 -0.39 -4.13
CA GLU A 60 22.33 -0.13 -4.98
C GLU A 60 21.75 1.28 -4.74
N THR A 61 21.59 1.69 -3.48
CA THR A 61 21.08 3.04 -3.16
C THR A 61 22.06 4.16 -3.48
N MET A 62 23.38 3.92 -3.43
CA MET A 62 24.37 4.88 -3.93
C MET A 62 24.29 5.06 -5.44
N ASP A 63 24.07 3.99 -6.20
CA ASP A 63 24.00 4.03 -7.66
C ASP A 63 22.69 4.65 -8.16
N LEU A 64 21.55 4.32 -7.55
CA LEU A 64 20.30 5.03 -7.79
C LEU A 64 20.42 6.53 -7.45
N LYS A 65 21.14 6.89 -6.37
CA LYS A 65 21.39 8.29 -6.01
C LYS A 65 22.29 9.02 -7.01
N LYS A 66 23.29 8.36 -7.61
CA LYS A 66 24.10 8.90 -8.72
C LYS A 66 23.22 9.13 -9.96
N TYR A 67 22.43 8.13 -10.34
CA TYR A 67 21.52 8.18 -11.49
C TYR A 67 20.46 9.29 -11.38
N VAL A 68 19.81 9.46 -10.21
CA VAL A 68 18.86 10.56 -9.99
C VAL A 68 19.54 11.92 -10.10
N LYS A 69 20.80 12.05 -9.64
CA LYS A 69 21.56 13.30 -9.76
C LYS A 69 21.95 13.63 -11.20
N SER A 70 22.32 12.64 -12.02
CA SER A 70 22.67 12.88 -13.42
C SER A 70 21.44 13.21 -14.28
N ARG A 71 20.28 12.59 -14.02
CA ARG A 71 19.02 12.92 -14.74
C ARG A 71 18.45 14.29 -14.34
N LEU A 72 18.69 14.77 -13.10
CA LEU A 72 18.12 16.01 -12.57
C LEU A 72 19.19 17.11 -12.30
N PRO A 73 19.79 17.72 -13.34
CA PRO A 73 20.60 18.92 -13.15
C PRO A 73 19.74 20.04 -12.54
N GLY A 74 20.32 20.81 -11.61
CA GLY A 74 19.61 21.82 -10.81
C GLY A 74 18.67 21.26 -9.73
N GLY A 75 18.43 19.94 -9.67
CA GLY A 75 17.56 19.29 -8.69
C GLY A 75 16.08 19.69 -8.79
N PHE A 76 15.25 19.09 -7.93
CA PHE A 76 13.76 19.05 -7.94
C PHE A 76 12.98 20.39 -8.03
N ALA A 77 13.66 21.54 -8.09
CA ALA A 77 13.04 22.86 -8.25
C ALA A 77 13.20 23.42 -9.68
N ALA A 78 14.19 22.95 -10.44
CA ALA A 78 14.55 23.51 -11.74
C ALA A 78 13.82 22.89 -12.93
N GLN A 79 13.15 21.73 -12.77
CA GLN A 79 12.50 21.04 -13.88
C GLN A 79 11.11 21.62 -14.18
N THR A 80 10.75 21.60 -15.47
CA THR A 80 9.48 22.11 -16.00
C THR A 80 8.28 21.25 -15.57
N ILE A 81 8.40 19.93 -15.75
CA ILE A 81 7.30 18.97 -15.56
C ILE A 81 7.30 18.47 -14.10
N ILE A 82 6.75 19.30 -13.21
CA ILE A 82 6.64 18.99 -11.78
C ILE A 82 5.20 18.88 -11.29
N GLY A 83 4.99 17.97 -10.35
CA GLY A 83 3.72 17.74 -9.68
C GLY A 83 3.88 17.74 -8.16
N THR A 84 2.84 18.20 -7.45
CA THR A 84 2.80 18.12 -5.98
C THR A 84 1.51 17.47 -5.52
N GLY A 85 1.62 16.47 -4.64
CA GLY A 85 0.49 15.81 -4.03
C GLY A 85 0.60 15.80 -2.51
N ARG A 86 -0.55 15.82 -1.83
CA ARG A 86 -0.64 15.86 -0.36
C ARG A 86 -1.84 15.06 0.13
N ARG A 87 -1.61 14.06 0.99
CA ARG A 87 -2.67 13.25 1.61
C ARG A 87 -2.38 13.02 3.10
N LYS A 88 -3.37 13.23 3.98
CA LYS A 88 -3.16 13.27 5.44
C LYS A 88 -1.98 14.24 5.73
N CYS A 89 -0.95 13.78 6.43
CA CYS A 89 0.27 14.54 6.71
C CYS A 89 1.43 14.24 5.73
N ALA A 90 1.20 13.44 4.68
CA ALA A 90 2.21 13.10 3.68
C ALA A 90 2.22 14.13 2.54
N ILE A 91 3.43 14.51 2.11
CA ILE A 91 3.71 15.44 1.02
C ILE A 91 4.64 14.75 0.04
N ALA A 92 4.32 14.81 -1.26
CA ALA A 92 5.15 14.32 -2.35
C ALA A 92 5.43 15.43 -3.37
N ARG A 93 6.71 15.64 -3.70
CA ARG A 93 7.18 16.40 -4.86
C ARG A 93 7.61 15.40 -5.93
N VAL A 94 6.97 15.46 -7.09
CA VAL A 94 7.19 14.58 -8.23
C VAL A 94 7.80 15.40 -9.36
N VAL A 95 8.81 14.85 -10.01
CA VAL A 95 9.31 15.30 -11.31
C VAL A 95 9.02 14.17 -12.29
N LEU A 96 8.39 14.48 -13.43
CA LEU A 96 8.30 13.55 -14.56
C LEU A 96 9.37 13.91 -15.58
N GLN A 97 9.93 12.88 -16.19
CA GLN A 97 10.98 13.00 -17.18
C GLN A 97 10.84 11.85 -18.17
N GLU A 98 10.92 12.14 -19.47
CA GLU A 98 10.85 11.11 -20.53
C GLU A 98 11.96 10.06 -20.33
N GLY A 99 11.64 8.78 -20.52
CA GLY A 99 12.58 7.72 -20.18
C GLY A 99 11.95 6.33 -20.21
N THR A 100 12.43 5.46 -19.33
CA THR A 100 12.24 4.00 -19.39
C THR A 100 11.09 3.43 -18.55
N GLY A 101 10.44 4.24 -17.71
CA GLY A 101 9.41 3.77 -16.76
C GLY A 101 9.91 3.51 -15.34
N LYS A 102 11.11 3.97 -14.98
CA LYS A 102 11.70 3.79 -13.65
C LYS A 102 11.03 4.70 -12.63
N VAL A 103 10.63 4.15 -11.49
CA VAL A 103 10.00 4.90 -10.40
C VAL A 103 10.91 4.88 -9.18
N ILE A 104 11.55 6.03 -8.89
CA ILE A 104 12.51 6.17 -7.79
C ILE A 104 11.96 7.13 -6.74
N ILE A 105 11.83 6.63 -5.51
CA ILE A 105 11.29 7.37 -4.36
C ILE A 105 12.41 7.56 -3.35
N ASN A 106 12.76 8.81 -3.06
CA ASN A 106 13.79 9.16 -2.06
C ASN A 106 15.18 8.51 -2.28
N TYR A 107 15.57 8.26 -3.54
CA TYR A 107 16.79 7.53 -3.96
C TYR A 107 16.76 6.01 -3.72
N ARG A 108 15.55 5.44 -3.60
CA ARG A 108 15.31 3.99 -3.51
C ARG A 108 14.29 3.58 -4.55
N ASP A 109 14.31 2.32 -4.95
CA ASP A 109 13.31 1.81 -5.89
C ASP A 109 11.92 1.77 -5.27
N ALA A 110 10.88 1.97 -6.10
CA ALA A 110 9.50 1.97 -5.62
C ALA A 110 9.11 0.68 -4.88
N LYS A 111 9.59 -0.49 -5.33
CA LYS A 111 9.32 -1.79 -4.68
C LYS A 111 9.95 -1.88 -3.29
N GLU A 112 11.20 -1.42 -3.13
CA GLU A 112 11.90 -1.39 -1.85
C GLU A 112 11.22 -0.38 -0.88
N TYR A 113 11.03 0.86 -1.34
CA TYR A 113 10.48 1.94 -0.51
C TYR A 113 9.05 1.67 -0.04
N LEU A 114 8.22 1.03 -0.88
CA LEU A 114 6.84 0.67 -0.56
C LEU A 114 6.71 -0.77 -0.01
N GLN A 115 7.81 -1.37 0.46
CA GLN A 115 7.84 -2.67 1.15
C GLN A 115 7.18 -3.81 0.33
N GLY A 116 7.27 -3.74 -1.00
CA GLY A 116 6.63 -4.70 -1.92
C GLY A 116 5.10 -4.70 -1.91
N ASN A 117 4.43 -3.78 -1.21
CA ASN A 117 2.98 -3.81 -1.06
C ASN A 117 2.27 -3.56 -2.41
N PRO A 118 1.51 -4.53 -2.95
CA PRO A 118 0.96 -4.42 -4.31
C PRO A 118 -0.03 -3.27 -4.45
N LEU A 119 -0.82 -2.98 -3.41
CA LEU A 119 -1.80 -1.88 -3.42
C LEU A 119 -1.12 -0.51 -3.48
N TRP A 120 0.01 -0.33 -2.78
CA TRP A 120 0.73 0.94 -2.78
C TRP A 120 1.47 1.16 -4.11
N LEU A 121 2.05 0.10 -4.67
CA LEU A 121 2.64 0.13 -6.01
C LEU A 121 1.59 0.44 -7.09
N GLN A 122 0.42 -0.19 -7.00
CA GLN A 122 -0.71 0.09 -7.90
C GLN A 122 -1.13 1.56 -7.86
N TYR A 123 -1.30 2.17 -6.68
CA TYR A 123 -1.65 3.60 -6.58
C TYR A 123 -0.65 4.52 -7.30
N VAL A 124 0.65 4.21 -7.25
CA VAL A 124 1.67 5.00 -7.95
C VAL A 124 1.61 4.80 -9.46
N LYS A 125 1.32 3.58 -9.93
CA LYS A 125 1.24 3.24 -11.37
C LYS A 125 -0.03 3.73 -12.06
N VAL A 126 -1.20 3.63 -11.42
CA VAL A 126 -2.52 3.94 -12.01
C VAL A 126 -2.55 5.19 -12.91
N PRO A 127 -2.06 6.38 -12.51
CA PRO A 127 -2.11 7.57 -13.38
C PRO A 127 -1.29 7.46 -14.68
N LEU A 128 -0.26 6.61 -14.73
CA LEU A 128 0.47 6.28 -15.97
C LEU A 128 -0.28 5.23 -16.78
N VAL A 129 -0.80 4.19 -16.12
CA VAL A 129 -1.60 3.10 -16.72
C VAL A 129 -2.81 3.67 -17.47
N THR A 130 -3.54 4.62 -16.87
CA THR A 130 -4.72 5.28 -17.46
C THR A 130 -4.43 5.96 -18.81
N LEU A 131 -3.18 6.35 -19.07
CA LEU A 131 -2.76 6.98 -20.33
C LEU A 131 -1.86 6.08 -21.20
N GLY A 132 -1.52 4.87 -20.74
CA GLY A 132 -0.60 3.95 -21.41
C GLY A 132 0.89 4.36 -21.34
N TYR A 133 1.27 5.36 -20.54
CA TYR A 133 2.63 5.91 -20.49
C TYR A 133 3.56 5.26 -19.46
N GLU A 134 3.32 3.99 -19.10
CA GLU A 134 4.15 3.27 -18.11
C GLU A 134 5.61 3.15 -18.52
N SER A 135 5.88 2.97 -19.81
CA SER A 135 7.24 2.81 -20.37
C SER A 135 7.83 4.10 -20.94
N SER A 136 7.10 5.22 -20.87
CA SER A 136 7.49 6.49 -21.54
C SER A 136 8.08 7.53 -20.58
N TYR A 137 7.78 7.45 -19.29
CA TYR A 137 8.25 8.42 -18.29
C TYR A 137 8.93 7.73 -17.10
N ASP A 138 10.15 8.16 -16.80
CA ASP A 138 10.76 7.96 -15.50
C ASP A 138 10.17 8.95 -14.48
N VAL A 139 9.94 8.49 -13.26
CA VAL A 139 9.30 9.22 -12.17
C VAL A 139 10.27 9.37 -11.00
N PHE A 140 10.67 10.60 -10.73
CA PHE A 140 11.54 10.92 -9.60
C PHE A 140 10.75 11.61 -8.49
N VAL A 141 10.85 11.11 -7.26
CA VAL A 141 10.01 11.56 -6.15
C VAL A 141 10.80 11.88 -4.89
N LYS A 142 10.46 13.03 -4.28
CA LYS A 142 10.75 13.32 -2.86
C LYS A 142 9.48 13.30 -2.04
N ALA A 143 9.38 12.34 -1.12
CA ALA A 143 8.23 12.16 -0.23
C ALA A 143 8.65 12.29 1.24
N HIS A 144 7.85 13.01 2.04
CA HIS A 144 8.08 13.17 3.48
C HIS A 144 6.75 13.33 4.23
N GLY A 145 6.78 13.08 5.55
CA GLY A 145 5.62 13.15 6.43
C GLY A 145 4.63 12.00 6.25
N GLY A 146 3.74 11.81 7.23
CA GLY A 146 2.77 10.71 7.24
C GLY A 146 3.43 9.33 7.27
N GLY A 147 2.87 8.38 6.52
CA GLY A 147 3.42 7.03 6.34
C GLY A 147 3.18 6.51 4.92
N LEU A 148 3.78 5.37 4.57
CA LEU A 148 3.94 4.88 3.20
C LEU A 148 2.65 4.87 2.37
N SER A 149 1.54 4.36 2.90
CA SER A 149 0.22 4.40 2.22
C SER A 149 -0.26 5.82 1.88
N GLY A 150 -0.03 6.79 2.78
CA GLY A 150 -0.36 8.19 2.54
C GLY A 150 0.58 8.83 1.52
N GLN A 151 1.85 8.45 1.54
CA GLN A 151 2.85 8.90 0.57
C GLN A 151 2.55 8.35 -0.82
N ALA A 152 2.30 7.04 -1.00
CA ALA A 152 1.96 6.43 -2.29
C ALA A 152 0.78 7.14 -2.99
N GLN A 153 -0.27 7.49 -2.23
CA GLN A 153 -1.42 8.21 -2.78
C GLN A 153 -1.14 9.72 -3.00
N ALA A 154 -0.24 10.33 -2.21
CA ALA A 154 0.27 11.67 -2.52
C ALA A 154 1.13 11.66 -3.80
N ILE A 155 1.90 10.61 -4.04
CA ILE A 155 2.67 10.42 -5.28
C ILE A 155 1.73 10.27 -6.48
N SER A 156 0.69 9.44 -6.36
CA SER A 156 -0.35 9.28 -7.38
C SER A 156 -0.95 10.61 -7.86
N LEU A 157 -1.41 11.45 -6.91
CA LEU A 157 -1.91 12.80 -7.21
C LEU A 157 -0.82 13.74 -7.77
N GLY A 158 0.43 13.56 -7.33
CA GLY A 158 1.59 14.28 -7.87
C GLY A 158 1.85 13.95 -9.34
N ILE A 159 1.86 12.67 -9.71
CA ILE A 159 2.02 12.20 -11.09
C ILE A 159 0.87 12.72 -11.96
N ALA A 160 -0.39 12.56 -11.53
CA ALA A 160 -1.55 13.04 -12.28
C ALA A 160 -1.50 14.57 -12.55
N ARG A 161 -0.97 15.36 -11.60
CA ARG A 161 -0.74 16.80 -11.75
C ARG A 161 0.46 17.16 -12.64
N ALA A 162 1.49 16.32 -12.66
CA ALA A 162 2.63 16.49 -13.55
C ALA A 162 2.25 16.17 -15.00
N LEU A 163 1.45 15.12 -15.24
CA LEU A 163 0.90 14.78 -16.56
C LEU A 163 0.06 15.91 -17.16
N LEU A 164 -0.77 16.58 -16.34
CA LEU A 164 -1.50 17.78 -16.76
C LEU A 164 -0.62 18.97 -17.21
N ARG A 165 0.66 19.00 -16.82
CA ARG A 165 1.62 20.00 -17.31
C ARG A 165 2.31 19.59 -18.62
N VAL A 166 2.18 18.33 -19.03
CA VAL A 166 2.68 17.84 -20.32
C VAL A 166 1.65 18.16 -21.41
N SER A 167 0.40 17.76 -21.21
CA SER A 167 -0.75 18.20 -22.00
C SER A 167 -2.01 18.31 -21.15
N GLU A 168 -2.82 19.33 -21.43
CA GLU A 168 -4.12 19.53 -20.81
C GLU A 168 -5.18 18.52 -21.27
N ASP A 169 -4.99 17.87 -22.43
CA ASP A 169 -5.92 16.88 -23.00
C ASP A 169 -6.14 15.68 -22.07
N HIS A 170 -5.10 15.32 -21.32
CA HIS A 170 -5.12 14.26 -20.31
C HIS A 170 -6.11 14.53 -19.17
N ARG A 171 -6.64 15.76 -19.04
CA ARG A 171 -7.60 16.13 -18.00
C ARG A 171 -8.90 15.35 -18.07
N ARG A 172 -9.40 15.00 -19.27
CA ARG A 172 -10.65 14.24 -19.41
C ARG A 172 -10.54 12.80 -18.86
N PRO A 173 -9.57 11.95 -19.28
CA PRO A 173 -9.41 10.62 -18.71
C PRO A 173 -9.03 10.65 -17.22
N LEU A 174 -8.08 11.48 -16.80
CA LEU A 174 -7.66 11.56 -15.39
C LEU A 174 -8.77 12.04 -14.44
N ARG A 175 -9.72 12.87 -14.94
CA ARG A 175 -10.90 13.28 -14.16
C ARG A 175 -11.97 12.20 -14.10
N LYS A 176 -12.15 11.41 -15.17
CA LYS A 176 -13.09 10.27 -15.20
C LYS A 176 -12.72 9.22 -14.15
N GLU A 177 -11.43 8.89 -14.04
CA GLU A 177 -10.88 7.97 -13.03
C GLU A 177 -10.72 8.60 -11.63
N GLY A 178 -11.12 9.87 -11.44
CA GLY A 178 -11.10 10.55 -10.14
C GLY A 178 -9.72 10.94 -9.59
N LEU A 179 -8.65 10.74 -10.37
CA LEU A 179 -7.24 10.84 -9.92
C LEU A 179 -6.78 12.27 -9.60
N LEU A 180 -7.48 13.28 -10.12
CA LEU A 180 -7.18 14.70 -9.88
C LEU A 180 -7.74 15.23 -8.54
N THR A 181 -8.66 14.50 -7.92
CA THR A 181 -9.33 14.93 -6.69
C THR A 181 -8.45 14.66 -5.47
N ARG A 182 -8.10 15.71 -4.72
CA ARG A 182 -7.43 15.54 -3.42
C ARG A 182 -8.42 14.98 -2.41
N ASP A 183 -8.13 13.81 -1.87
CA ASP A 183 -8.89 13.26 -0.73
C ASP A 183 -8.70 14.13 0.51
N SER A 184 -9.78 14.76 0.95
CA SER A 184 -9.85 15.67 2.09
C SER A 184 -9.92 14.96 3.45
N ARG A 185 -10.09 13.63 3.49
CA ARG A 185 -10.28 12.87 4.73
C ARG A 185 -9.00 12.86 5.58
N ILE A 186 -9.07 13.55 6.71
CA ILE A 186 -8.05 13.62 7.76
C ILE A 186 -8.52 12.94 9.04
N VAL A 187 -7.60 12.71 9.99
CA VAL A 187 -7.94 12.14 11.30
C VAL A 187 -8.70 13.17 12.12
N GLU A 188 -9.93 12.84 12.53
CA GLU A 188 -10.73 13.67 13.44
C GLU A 188 -10.04 13.75 14.81
N ARG A 189 -9.96 14.97 15.38
CA ARG A 189 -9.34 15.20 16.69
C ARG A 189 -10.07 14.46 17.82
N LYS A 190 -9.35 14.14 18.91
CA LYS A 190 -10.00 13.70 20.15
C LYS A 190 -10.90 14.83 20.68
N LYS A 191 -12.11 14.48 21.12
CA LYS A 191 -13.03 15.38 21.82
C LYS A 191 -12.93 15.13 23.33
N VAL A 192 -13.13 16.16 24.14
CA VAL A 192 -13.14 16.05 25.61
C VAL A 192 -14.28 15.11 26.03
N GLY A 193 -14.08 14.35 27.11
CA GLY A 193 -15.02 13.32 27.57
C GLY A 193 -15.02 12.00 26.77
N LEU A 194 -14.41 11.94 25.57
CA LEU A 194 -14.34 10.72 24.75
C LEU A 194 -12.97 10.05 24.82
N LYS A 195 -12.93 8.71 24.68
CA LYS A 195 -11.69 7.91 24.64
C LYS A 195 -10.92 8.12 23.33
N LYS A 196 -11.62 8.36 22.21
CA LYS A 196 -11.07 8.72 20.88
C LYS A 196 -11.95 9.82 20.24
N ALA A 197 -11.83 10.07 18.94
CA ALA A 197 -12.65 11.08 18.23
C ALA A 197 -14.18 10.90 18.41
N ARG A 198 -14.66 9.65 18.38
CA ARG A 198 -16.09 9.29 18.55
C ARG A 198 -16.36 8.16 19.56
N LYS A 199 -15.32 7.50 20.10
CA LYS A 199 -15.48 6.39 21.05
C LYS A 199 -15.79 6.94 22.44
N ALA A 200 -17.03 6.82 22.89
CA ALA A 200 -17.42 7.06 24.27
C ALA A 200 -16.73 6.06 25.25
N PRO A 201 -16.55 6.44 26.53
CA PRO A 201 -16.32 5.45 27.59
C PRO A 201 -17.54 4.52 27.73
N GLN A 202 -17.31 3.31 28.28
CA GLN A 202 -18.41 2.47 28.76
C GLN A 202 -19.04 3.16 29.98
N PHE A 203 -20.37 3.15 30.05
CA PHE A 203 -21.14 3.74 31.15
C PHE A 203 -22.30 2.81 31.50
N SER A 204 -22.44 2.44 32.77
CA SER A 204 -23.67 1.80 33.25
C SER A 204 -24.71 2.88 33.55
N LYS A 205 -25.97 2.63 33.18
CA LYS A 205 -27.08 3.57 33.41
C LYS A 205 -27.59 3.54 34.86
N ARG A 206 -27.28 2.48 35.59
CA ARG A 206 -27.54 2.24 37.02
C ARG A 206 -26.40 1.38 37.57
#